data_AF-A0A936Q2A5-F1
#
_entry.id   AF-A0A936Q2A5-F1
#
_cell.length_a   1.000
_cell.length_b   1.000
_cell.length_c   1.000
_cell.angle_alpha   90.00
_cell.angle_beta   90.00
_cell.angle_gamma   90.00
#
_symmetry.space_group_name_H-M   'P 1'
#
loop_
_entity.id
_entity.type
_entity.pdbx_description
1 polymer ?
#
loop_
_entity_poly.entity_id
_entity_poly.type
_entity_poly.pdbx_seq_one_letter_code
_entity_poly.pdbx_strand_id
1 'polypeptide(L)'
;MAGSQKFGSLGSDHHDGRIPPGIKGRSFAFPGPLGSDGWNRAAGVTLVNKEPPTDQERAEELVRQFAARPGGGAFTRIARQAVAMGLLVRIYDPSAIHQKVSSLCGPATLLFDLASRDPIAYVEYVMSLYEKGVGHIKNIEVVPGSDLKEYDPGDKVEASDWIGLASLRDSENYFFDYQDAGNEFAGITLPGELEDWFQKVGYAEVVNDARVIVDQEEENIRRANAYFQRGFRVCLFIHSNMLSKSTESSGSATADHWVVQTQAASFGLTFLGGETKKTIALAIYTWGEGRRPVPQAGVLTLDDFLDNYYGFVAAKF
;
A
#
# COMPACT_ATOMS: atom_id res chain seq x y z
N MET A 1 8.51 10.12 -48.34
CA MET A 1 8.01 11.23 -47.51
C MET A 1 7.34 10.64 -46.29
N ALA A 2 7.96 10.82 -45.12
CA ALA A 2 7.53 10.26 -43.86
C ALA A 2 6.34 11.08 -43.30
N GLY A 3 5.24 10.40 -42.99
CA GLY A 3 4.12 10.98 -42.26
C GLY A 3 4.31 10.72 -40.77
N SER A 4 4.49 11.78 -40.00
CA SER A 4 4.57 11.75 -38.54
C SER A 4 3.24 11.30 -37.92
N GLN A 5 3.22 10.15 -37.25
CA GLN A 5 2.17 9.85 -36.29
C GLN A 5 2.48 10.58 -34.98
N LYS A 6 1.63 11.57 -34.66
CA LYS A 6 1.59 12.21 -33.36
C LYS A 6 1.19 11.17 -32.32
N PHE A 7 2.05 10.94 -31.33
CA PHE A 7 1.67 10.22 -30.12
C PHE A 7 0.61 11.06 -29.39
N GLY A 8 -0.58 10.49 -29.22
CA GLY A 8 -1.67 11.07 -28.47
C GLY A 8 -1.36 11.03 -26.97
N SER A 9 -1.63 12.14 -26.30
CA SER A 9 -1.74 12.22 -24.85
C SER A 9 -2.97 11.43 -24.38
N LEU A 10 -2.75 10.34 -23.65
CA LEU A 10 -3.76 9.53 -22.94
C LEU A 10 -3.12 9.16 -21.59
N GLY A 11 -3.71 9.35 -20.40
CA GLY A 11 -5.00 9.94 -20.03
C GLY A 11 -4.86 10.64 -18.68
N SER A 12 -5.54 11.77 -18.55
CA SER A 12 -5.54 12.66 -17.38
C SER A 12 -6.88 12.61 -16.63
N ASP A 13 -7.46 11.43 -16.47
CA ASP A 13 -8.69 11.26 -15.69
C ASP A 13 -8.33 10.90 -14.25
N HIS A 14 -7.62 11.82 -13.60
CA HIS A 14 -7.47 11.88 -12.16
C HIS A 14 -8.75 12.48 -11.57
N HIS A 15 -9.62 11.64 -11.01
CA HIS A 15 -10.58 12.14 -10.03
C HIS A 15 -9.81 12.52 -8.75
N ASP A 16 -9.85 13.83 -8.46
CA ASP A 16 -9.22 14.62 -7.38
C ASP A 16 -7.70 14.87 -7.45
N GLY A 17 -7.26 15.61 -8.47
CA GLY A 17 -6.93 17.04 -8.29
C GLY A 17 -5.84 17.50 -7.30
N ARG A 18 -5.19 16.63 -6.53
CA ARG A 18 -4.09 17.02 -5.63
C ARG A 18 -2.83 16.23 -5.95
N ILE A 19 -1.86 16.88 -6.59
CA ILE A 19 -0.47 16.41 -6.58
C ILE A 19 -0.09 16.24 -5.09
N PRO A 20 0.30 15.04 -4.64
CA PRO A 20 0.68 14.82 -3.25
C PRO A 20 1.72 15.86 -2.79
N PRO A 21 1.65 16.38 -1.55
CA PRO A 21 2.57 17.42 -1.08
C PRO A 21 4.05 17.10 -1.28
N GLY A 22 4.44 15.81 -1.20
CA GLY A 22 5.81 15.34 -1.44
C GLY A 22 6.28 15.39 -2.90
N ILE A 23 5.37 15.54 -3.85
CA ILE A 23 5.62 15.56 -5.30
C ILE A 23 5.46 16.98 -5.88
N LYS A 24 4.86 17.91 -5.12
CA LYS A 24 4.63 19.29 -5.56
C LYS A 24 5.96 19.99 -5.86
N GLY A 25 6.19 20.32 -7.13
CA GLY A 25 7.41 20.98 -7.61
C GLY A 25 8.52 20.03 -8.08
N ARG A 26 8.33 18.71 -8.02
CA ARG A 26 9.27 17.72 -8.58
C ARG A 26 8.87 17.37 -10.01
N SER A 27 9.82 17.51 -10.95
CA SER A 27 9.67 17.02 -12.33
C SER A 27 10.43 15.71 -12.47
N PHE A 28 9.72 14.63 -12.80
CA PHE A 28 10.32 13.34 -13.12
C PHE A 28 10.57 13.26 -14.63
N ALA A 29 11.57 14.01 -15.11
CA ALA A 29 12.06 13.84 -16.47
C ALA A 29 12.99 12.61 -16.50
N PHE A 30 12.63 11.62 -17.31
CA PHE A 30 13.53 10.51 -17.65
C PHE A 30 14.20 10.85 -18.98
N PRO A 31 15.55 10.89 -19.07
CA PRO A 31 16.16 10.86 -20.38
C PRO A 31 15.73 9.54 -21.05
N GLY A 32 15.23 9.62 -22.28
CA GLY A 32 15.00 8.44 -23.12
C GLY A 32 16.29 7.63 -23.32
N PRO A 33 16.26 6.52 -24.08
CA PRO A 33 17.42 5.66 -24.29
C PRO A 33 18.64 6.52 -24.65
N LEU A 34 19.62 6.57 -23.75
CA LEU A 34 20.78 7.43 -23.91
C LEU A 34 21.63 6.87 -25.06
N GLY A 35 21.62 7.59 -26.19
CA GLY A 35 22.69 7.50 -27.18
C GLY A 35 24.02 7.85 -26.50
N SER A 36 25.11 7.27 -27.01
CA SER A 36 26.45 7.17 -26.40
C SER A 36 27.18 8.46 -26.03
N ASP A 37 26.56 9.64 -26.10
CA ASP A 37 27.31 10.91 -26.21
C ASP A 37 26.96 11.93 -25.10
N GLY A 38 26.56 11.43 -23.92
CA GLY A 38 26.04 12.23 -22.82
C GLY A 38 26.98 12.47 -21.63
N TRP A 39 28.30 12.43 -21.81
CA TRP A 39 29.26 12.83 -20.76
C TRP A 39 30.08 14.01 -21.26
N ASN A 40 29.67 15.23 -20.92
CA ASN A 40 30.57 16.38 -20.71
C ASN A 40 29.78 17.64 -20.35
N ARG A 41 29.74 17.98 -19.05
CA ARG A 41 30.06 19.31 -18.48
C ARG A 41 29.47 19.46 -17.08
N ALA A 42 30.35 19.50 -16.08
CA ALA A 42 30.47 20.62 -15.15
C ALA A 42 31.70 20.40 -14.26
N ALA A 43 32.86 20.87 -14.71
CA ALA A 43 33.99 21.14 -13.84
C ALA A 43 33.78 22.54 -13.24
N GLY A 44 33.62 22.60 -11.92
CA GLY A 44 33.42 23.83 -11.16
C GLY A 44 32.44 23.65 -10.01
N VAL A 45 32.78 22.79 -9.04
CA VAL A 45 31.98 22.65 -7.82
C VAL A 45 32.83 23.12 -6.63
N THR A 46 32.45 24.27 -6.10
CA THR A 46 32.74 24.68 -4.74
C THR A 46 32.25 23.57 -3.81
N LEU A 47 33.13 23.03 -2.97
CA LEU A 47 32.79 22.01 -1.97
C LEU A 47 31.89 22.64 -0.90
N VAL A 48 30.59 22.69 -1.19
CA VAL A 48 29.57 22.87 -0.16
C VAL A 48 29.45 21.52 0.53
N ASN A 49 29.61 21.49 1.86
CA ASN A 49 29.30 20.33 2.68
C ASN A 49 27.81 19.99 2.50
N LYS A 50 27.48 19.16 1.51
CA LYS A 50 26.12 18.69 1.26
C LYS A 50 25.81 17.63 2.32
N GLU A 51 24.70 17.79 3.01
CA GLU A 51 24.19 16.77 3.93
C GLU A 51 24.12 15.40 3.22
N PRO A 52 24.33 14.28 3.94
CA PRO A 52 24.20 12.96 3.35
C PRO A 52 22.78 12.77 2.81
N PRO A 53 22.61 12.02 1.69
CA PRO A 53 21.31 11.83 1.08
C PRO A 53 20.34 11.09 1.99
N THR A 54 19.07 11.47 1.97
CA THR A 54 18.00 10.75 2.70
C THR A 54 17.73 9.37 2.09
N ASP A 55 17.00 8.52 2.80
CA ASP A 55 16.59 7.20 2.28
C ASP A 55 15.71 7.34 1.04
N GLN A 56 14.84 8.36 0.98
CA GLN A 56 14.07 8.65 -0.22
C GLN A 56 14.96 9.07 -1.40
N GLU A 57 15.97 9.92 -1.17
CA GLU A 57 16.89 10.34 -2.24
C GLU A 57 17.73 9.17 -2.76
N ARG A 58 18.15 8.26 -1.87
CA ARG A 58 18.85 7.02 -2.24
C ARG A 58 17.94 6.08 -3.03
N ALA A 59 16.69 5.88 -2.59
CA ALA A 59 15.71 5.07 -3.32
C ALA A 59 15.38 5.66 -4.69
N GLU A 60 15.24 6.99 -4.80
CA GLU A 60 15.02 7.68 -6.06
C GLU A 60 16.18 7.44 -7.05
N GLU A 61 17.42 7.51 -6.59
CA GLU A 61 18.59 7.23 -7.43
C GLU A 61 18.61 5.78 -7.93
N LEU A 62 18.27 4.81 -7.07
CA LEU A 62 18.12 3.41 -7.49
C LEU A 62 17.07 3.25 -8.60
N VAL A 63 15.93 3.94 -8.47
CA VAL A 63 14.86 3.90 -9.50
C VAL A 63 15.29 4.58 -10.80
N ARG A 64 16.06 5.68 -10.73
CA ARG A 64 16.63 6.33 -11.92
C ARG A 64 17.60 5.42 -12.66
N GLN A 65 18.47 4.73 -11.93
CA GLN A 65 19.37 3.73 -12.50
C GLN A 65 18.60 2.57 -13.11
N PHE A 66 17.58 2.05 -12.42
CA PHE A 66 16.70 1.01 -12.92
C PHE A 66 16.02 1.42 -14.24
N ALA A 67 15.50 2.65 -14.34
CA ALA A 67 14.82 3.15 -15.53
C ALA A 67 15.74 3.25 -16.77
N ALA A 68 17.03 3.49 -16.56
CA ALA A 68 18.03 3.64 -17.62
C ALA A 68 18.59 2.29 -18.13
N ARG A 69 18.32 1.17 -17.46
CA ARG A 69 18.84 -0.14 -17.86
C ARG A 69 18.20 -0.63 -19.18
N PRO A 70 19.00 -1.17 -20.11
CA PRO A 70 18.48 -1.76 -21.34
C PRO A 70 17.82 -3.12 -21.08
N GLY A 71 16.93 -3.54 -21.99
CA GLY A 71 16.30 -4.86 -21.98
C GLY A 71 14.94 -4.92 -21.29
N GLY A 72 14.24 -6.03 -21.51
CA GLY A 72 12.94 -6.33 -20.89
C GLY A 72 13.07 -6.79 -19.43
N GLY A 73 11.93 -6.98 -18.78
CA GLY A 73 11.82 -7.63 -17.47
C GLY A 73 11.07 -8.95 -17.56
N ALA A 74 10.97 -9.64 -16.43
CA ALA A 74 10.15 -10.84 -16.26
C ALA A 74 8.65 -10.54 -16.47
N PHE A 75 8.20 -9.31 -16.19
CA PHE A 75 6.85 -8.83 -16.47
C PHE A 75 6.78 -8.27 -17.90
N THR A 76 6.60 -9.17 -18.86
CA THR A 76 6.82 -8.88 -20.29
C THR A 76 5.83 -7.89 -20.90
N ARG A 77 4.66 -7.70 -20.28
CA ARG A 77 3.63 -6.76 -20.73
C ARG A 77 3.68 -5.40 -20.03
N ILE A 78 4.57 -5.22 -19.05
CA ILE A 78 4.70 -3.99 -18.29
C ILE A 78 6.00 -3.28 -18.70
N ALA A 79 5.89 -2.01 -19.10
CA ALA A 79 7.05 -1.21 -19.45
C ALA A 79 7.85 -0.82 -18.20
N ARG A 80 9.18 -0.99 -18.24
CA ARG A 80 10.12 -0.61 -17.17
C ARG A 80 9.94 0.84 -16.73
N GLN A 81 9.70 1.75 -17.67
CA GLN A 81 9.46 3.16 -17.40
C GLN A 81 8.17 3.39 -16.61
N ALA A 82 7.11 2.60 -16.85
CA ALA A 82 5.89 2.68 -16.07
C ALA A 82 6.14 2.30 -14.61
N VAL A 83 6.87 1.20 -14.38
CA VAL A 83 7.28 0.77 -13.03
C VAL A 83 8.12 1.84 -12.34
N ALA A 84 9.10 2.42 -13.05
CA ALA A 84 9.96 3.46 -12.47
C ALA A 84 9.16 4.71 -12.07
N MET A 85 8.24 5.18 -12.93
CA MET A 85 7.36 6.31 -12.60
C MET A 85 6.49 6.01 -11.38
N GLY A 86 5.92 4.81 -11.30
CA GLY A 86 5.13 4.36 -10.16
C GLY A 86 5.91 4.37 -8.85
N LEU A 87 7.13 3.83 -8.87
CA LEU A 87 8.00 3.80 -7.70
C LEU A 87 8.36 5.20 -7.21
N LEU A 88 8.69 6.14 -8.12
CA LEU A 88 9.02 7.52 -7.72
C LEU A 88 7.87 8.22 -6.99
N VAL A 89 6.63 7.96 -7.39
CA VAL A 89 5.46 8.49 -6.67
C VAL A 89 5.42 7.93 -5.24
N ARG A 90 5.60 6.62 -5.08
CA ARG A 90 5.40 5.91 -3.80
C ARG A 90 6.53 6.09 -2.79
N ILE A 91 7.74 6.37 -3.25
CA ILE A 91 8.86 6.77 -2.38
C ILE A 91 8.52 8.05 -1.60
N TYR A 92 7.84 9.00 -2.24
CA TYR A 92 7.49 10.30 -1.65
C TYR A 92 6.07 10.37 -1.11
N ASP A 93 5.19 9.50 -1.60
CA ASP A 93 3.85 9.32 -1.11
C ASP A 93 3.49 7.82 -1.05
N PRO A 94 3.91 7.12 0.02
CA PRO A 94 3.56 5.71 0.22
C PRO A 94 2.06 5.46 0.17
N SER A 95 1.25 6.48 0.48
CA SER A 95 -0.19 6.34 0.45
C SER A 95 -0.78 6.25 -0.94
N ALA A 96 0.00 6.52 -2.00
CA ALA A 96 -0.40 6.29 -3.38
C ALA A 96 -0.40 4.79 -3.76
N ILE A 97 0.10 3.89 -2.90
CA ILE A 97 -0.05 2.44 -3.10
C ILE A 97 -1.54 2.11 -3.12
N HIS A 98 -2.01 1.54 -4.22
CA HIS A 98 -3.43 1.44 -4.53
C HIS A 98 -3.79 0.06 -5.10
N GLN A 99 -4.27 -0.83 -4.23
CA GLN A 99 -4.79 -2.16 -4.59
C GLN A 99 -6.00 -2.15 -5.55
N LYS A 100 -6.77 -1.04 -5.58
CA LYS A 100 -8.06 -0.94 -6.29
C LYS A 100 -9.09 -1.93 -5.73
N VAL A 101 -10.05 -2.39 -6.51
CA VAL A 101 -11.12 -3.31 -6.05
C VAL A 101 -10.64 -4.78 -6.04
N SER A 102 -9.36 -5.01 -5.79
CA SER A 102 -8.78 -6.35 -5.72
C SER A 102 -8.54 -6.75 -4.26
N SER A 103 -8.50 -8.06 -3.99
CA SER A 103 -8.24 -8.63 -2.67
C SER A 103 -6.76 -8.52 -2.24
N LEU A 104 -6.12 -7.39 -2.55
CA LEU A 104 -4.71 -7.09 -2.23
C LEU A 104 -4.57 -6.17 -1.01
N CYS A 105 -5.60 -6.06 -0.15
CA CYS A 105 -5.56 -5.20 1.04
C CYS A 105 -4.48 -5.61 2.04
N GLY A 106 -4.33 -6.92 2.29
CA GLY A 106 -3.23 -7.46 3.09
C GLY A 106 -1.86 -7.02 2.55
N PRO A 107 -1.49 -7.37 1.30
CA PRO A 107 -0.26 -6.90 0.67
C PRO A 107 -0.10 -5.38 0.73
N ALA A 108 -1.18 -4.62 0.53
CA ALA A 108 -1.14 -3.16 0.55
C ALA A 108 -0.76 -2.64 1.94
N THR A 109 -1.23 -3.26 3.02
CA THR A 109 -0.83 -2.86 4.38
C THR A 109 0.66 -3.06 4.63
N LEU A 110 1.24 -4.17 4.17
CA LEU A 110 2.66 -4.45 4.32
C LEU A 110 3.52 -3.53 3.44
N LEU A 111 3.15 -3.35 2.18
CA LEU A 111 3.92 -2.51 1.25
C LEU A 111 3.79 -1.03 1.60
N PHE A 112 2.65 -0.57 2.11
CA PHE A 112 2.51 0.78 2.66
C PHE A 112 3.45 1.00 3.85
N ASP A 113 3.55 0.03 4.75
CA ASP A 113 4.50 0.09 5.86
C ASP A 113 5.96 0.12 5.37
N LEU A 114 6.31 -0.79 4.46
CA LEU A 114 7.65 -0.91 3.90
C LEU A 114 8.08 0.38 3.19
N ALA A 115 7.24 0.92 2.31
CA ALA A 115 7.52 2.17 1.60
C ALA A 115 7.62 3.37 2.55
N SER A 116 6.86 3.37 3.66
CA SER A 116 6.90 4.44 4.67
C SER A 116 8.15 4.39 5.54
N ARG A 117 8.66 3.19 5.86
CA ARG A 117 9.73 2.99 6.84
C ARG A 117 11.10 2.75 6.20
N ASP A 118 11.14 2.06 5.07
CA ASP A 118 12.36 1.66 4.35
C ASP A 118 12.10 1.73 2.82
N PRO A 119 12.08 2.95 2.25
CA PRO A 119 11.78 3.14 0.83
C PRO A 119 12.83 2.49 -0.08
N ILE A 120 14.05 2.24 0.42
CA ILE A 120 15.09 1.52 -0.32
C ILE A 120 14.68 0.05 -0.48
N ALA A 121 14.35 -0.63 0.62
CA ALA A 121 13.90 -2.03 0.56
C ALA A 121 12.62 -2.18 -0.29
N TYR A 122 11.70 -1.21 -0.23
CA TYR A 122 10.51 -1.20 -1.08
C TYR A 122 10.85 -1.17 -2.59
N VAL A 123 11.73 -0.27 -3.04
CA VAL A 123 12.09 -0.20 -4.46
C VAL A 123 12.92 -1.40 -4.90
N GLU A 124 13.82 -1.90 -4.06
CA GLU A 124 14.63 -3.08 -4.35
C GLU A 124 13.76 -4.32 -4.55
N TYR A 125 12.71 -4.48 -3.73
CA TYR A 125 11.72 -5.54 -3.86
C TYR A 125 11.02 -5.51 -5.23
N VAL A 126 10.39 -4.37 -5.59
CA VAL A 126 9.62 -4.25 -6.84
C VAL A 126 10.52 -4.32 -8.08
N MET A 127 11.70 -3.68 -8.04
CA MET A 127 12.66 -3.75 -9.15
C MET A 127 13.18 -5.18 -9.35
N SER A 128 13.46 -5.92 -8.27
CA SER A 128 13.93 -7.31 -8.38
C SER A 128 12.85 -8.22 -8.99
N LEU A 129 11.59 -8.06 -8.58
CA LEU A 129 10.47 -8.74 -9.22
C LEU A 129 10.39 -8.42 -10.72
N TYR A 130 10.50 -7.14 -11.09
CA TYR A 130 10.47 -6.75 -12.49
C TYR A 130 11.62 -7.36 -13.29
N GLU A 131 12.85 -7.28 -12.78
CA GLU A 131 14.05 -7.67 -13.54
C GLU A 131 14.27 -9.17 -13.57
N LYS A 132 14.02 -9.86 -12.46
CA LYS A 132 14.41 -11.25 -12.24
C LYS A 132 13.20 -12.18 -12.13
N GLY A 133 12.00 -11.63 -11.94
CA GLY A 133 10.81 -12.43 -11.65
C GLY A 133 10.78 -12.99 -10.24
N VAL A 134 11.69 -12.56 -9.36
CA VAL A 134 11.79 -12.94 -7.94
C VAL A 134 12.19 -11.72 -7.14
N GLY A 135 11.50 -11.49 -6.03
CA GLY A 135 11.76 -10.40 -5.08
C GLY A 135 11.99 -10.91 -3.68
N HIS A 136 12.57 -10.08 -2.83
CA HIS A 136 12.73 -10.38 -1.41
C HIS A 136 12.27 -9.18 -0.57
N ILE A 137 11.54 -9.45 0.50
CA ILE A 137 11.30 -8.50 1.59
C ILE A 137 11.87 -9.12 2.86
N LYS A 138 13.13 -8.80 3.17
CA LYS A 138 13.89 -9.45 4.25
C LYS A 138 13.84 -10.98 4.11
N ASN A 139 13.14 -11.69 5.01
CA ASN A 139 13.06 -13.14 5.02
C ASN A 139 11.87 -13.70 4.20
N ILE A 140 11.10 -12.85 3.53
CA ILE A 140 10.06 -13.27 2.59
C ILE A 140 10.68 -13.33 1.19
N GLU A 141 10.79 -14.52 0.62
CA GLU A 141 11.06 -14.69 -0.82
C GLU A 141 9.73 -14.70 -1.57
N VAL A 142 9.62 -13.89 -2.62
CA VAL A 142 8.41 -13.73 -3.42
C VAL A 142 8.68 -14.20 -4.84
N VAL A 143 8.03 -15.30 -5.22
CA VAL A 143 8.16 -15.94 -6.54
C VAL A 143 6.77 -16.03 -7.20
N PRO A 144 6.35 -15.03 -7.98
CA PRO A 144 5.08 -15.10 -8.70
C PRO A 144 5.11 -16.10 -9.86
N GLY A 145 3.94 -16.68 -10.12
CA GLY A 145 3.62 -17.53 -11.26
C GLY A 145 3.83 -16.85 -12.61
N SER A 146 3.98 -17.66 -13.67
CA SER A 146 4.17 -17.15 -15.03
C SER A 146 2.96 -16.40 -15.57
N ASP A 147 1.76 -16.85 -15.21
CA ASP A 147 0.48 -16.21 -15.58
C ASP A 147 0.37 -14.79 -15.04
N LEU A 148 0.75 -14.56 -13.78
CA LEU A 148 0.79 -13.21 -13.20
C LEU A 148 1.79 -12.30 -13.92
N LYS A 149 2.97 -12.82 -14.27
CA LYS A 149 4.03 -12.09 -15.00
C LYS A 149 3.63 -11.75 -16.43
N GLU A 150 2.78 -12.56 -17.05
CA GLU A 150 2.26 -12.35 -18.40
C GLU A 150 0.96 -11.53 -18.42
N TYR A 151 0.37 -11.24 -17.27
CA TYR A 151 -0.83 -10.42 -17.15
C TYR A 151 -0.49 -8.92 -17.24
N ASP A 152 -1.33 -8.18 -17.98
CA ASP A 152 -1.28 -6.72 -18.03
C ASP A 152 -2.50 -6.16 -17.28
N PRO A 153 -2.31 -5.46 -16.14
CA PRO A 153 -3.41 -4.83 -15.43
C PRO A 153 -4.03 -3.67 -16.20
N GLY A 154 -3.36 -3.12 -17.23
CA GLY A 154 -3.74 -1.89 -17.90
C GLY A 154 -3.89 -0.75 -16.89
N ASP A 155 -4.88 0.12 -17.11
CA ASP A 155 -5.16 1.24 -16.20
C ASP A 155 -5.90 0.82 -14.91
N LYS A 156 -6.16 -0.50 -14.71
CA LYS A 156 -6.92 -0.97 -13.56
C LYS A 156 -6.13 -0.87 -12.26
N VAL A 157 -4.83 -1.16 -12.30
CA VAL A 157 -3.90 -1.10 -11.16
C VAL A 157 -2.58 -0.55 -11.70
N GLU A 158 -1.96 0.37 -10.97
CA GLU A 158 -0.69 0.92 -11.41
C GLU A 158 0.41 -0.16 -11.45
N ALA A 159 1.30 -0.09 -12.45
CA ALA A 159 2.29 -1.11 -12.76
C ALA A 159 3.16 -1.55 -11.56
N SER A 160 3.72 -0.60 -10.80
CA SER A 160 4.54 -0.91 -9.63
C SER A 160 3.73 -1.55 -8.49
N ASP A 161 2.47 -1.15 -8.31
CA ASP A 161 1.55 -1.79 -7.36
C ASP A 161 1.15 -3.20 -7.79
N TRP A 162 0.86 -3.42 -9.07
CA TRP A 162 0.56 -4.76 -9.58
C TRP A 162 1.74 -5.70 -9.33
N ILE A 163 2.94 -5.29 -9.73
CA ILE A 163 4.16 -6.08 -9.52
C ILE A 163 4.36 -6.35 -8.02
N GLY A 164 4.31 -5.32 -7.16
CA GLY A 164 4.58 -5.50 -5.74
C GLY A 164 3.51 -6.29 -4.99
N LEU A 165 2.25 -5.86 -5.10
CA LEU A 165 1.13 -6.38 -4.32
C LEU A 165 0.67 -7.74 -4.81
N ALA A 166 0.47 -7.89 -6.13
CA ALA A 166 -0.07 -9.11 -6.69
C ALA A 166 0.97 -10.23 -6.62
N SER A 167 2.26 -9.94 -6.80
CA SER A 167 3.31 -10.97 -6.64
C SER A 167 3.39 -11.52 -5.22
N LEU A 168 3.30 -10.66 -4.20
CA LEU A 168 3.30 -11.10 -2.81
C LEU A 168 2.12 -12.06 -2.56
N ARG A 169 0.92 -11.66 -2.99
CA ARG A 169 -0.28 -12.49 -2.86
C ARG A 169 -0.15 -13.82 -3.60
N ASP A 170 0.32 -13.79 -4.83
CA ASP A 170 0.41 -14.97 -5.68
C ASP A 170 1.46 -15.97 -5.19
N SER A 171 2.57 -15.47 -4.61
CA SER A 171 3.60 -16.34 -4.04
C SER A 171 3.13 -17.16 -2.83
N GLU A 172 2.15 -16.67 -2.07
CA GLU A 172 1.57 -17.41 -0.94
C GLU A 172 0.56 -18.47 -1.39
N ASN A 173 -0.04 -18.35 -2.58
CA ASN A 173 -0.94 -19.39 -3.12
C ASN A 173 -0.22 -20.73 -3.33
N TYR A 174 1.12 -20.74 -3.42
CA TYR A 174 1.92 -21.97 -3.46
C TYR A 174 2.12 -22.59 -2.06
N PHE A 175 1.97 -21.81 -0.99
CA PHE A 175 2.27 -22.21 0.39
C PHE A 175 1.01 -22.45 1.25
N PHE A 176 -0.12 -21.82 0.91
CA PHE A 176 -1.38 -21.91 1.66
C PHE A 176 -2.44 -22.76 0.92
N ASP A 177 -2.29 -24.09 0.98
CA ASP A 177 -3.42 -25.01 0.77
C ASP A 177 -4.28 -25.01 2.06
N TYR A 178 -5.04 -23.92 2.26
CA TYR A 178 -5.98 -23.85 3.36
C TYR A 178 -7.24 -24.62 2.99
N GLN A 179 -7.30 -25.88 3.45
CA GLN A 179 -8.51 -26.69 3.42
C GLN A 179 -9.56 -26.08 4.36
N ASP A 180 -10.76 -25.84 3.81
CA ASP A 180 -11.99 -25.29 4.40
C ASP A 180 -12.05 -23.77 4.67
N ALA A 181 -12.48 -23.01 3.64
CA ALA A 181 -13.07 -21.68 3.80
C ALA A 181 -14.11 -21.42 2.70
N GLY A 182 -15.39 -21.70 2.98
CA GLY A 182 -16.49 -21.58 2.02
C GLY A 182 -16.67 -20.16 1.46
N ASN A 183 -16.26 -19.98 0.20
CA ASN A 183 -16.69 -19.01 -0.83
C ASN A 183 -16.78 -17.49 -0.55
N GLU A 184 -16.57 -17.00 0.67
CA GLU A 184 -16.52 -15.54 0.94
C GLU A 184 -15.10 -15.07 1.30
N PHE A 185 -14.25 -15.98 1.77
CA PHE A 185 -12.88 -15.70 2.24
C PHE A 185 -11.78 -15.87 1.19
N ALA A 186 -12.10 -16.34 -0.01
CA ALA A 186 -11.13 -16.89 -0.98
C ALA A 186 -10.06 -15.90 -1.50
N GLY A 187 -10.10 -14.63 -1.10
CA GLY A 187 -9.17 -13.61 -1.56
C GLY A 187 -8.51 -12.75 -0.47
N ILE A 188 -8.95 -12.78 0.78
CA ILE A 188 -8.38 -11.90 1.81
C ILE A 188 -7.15 -12.50 2.46
N THR A 189 -6.21 -11.67 2.92
CA THR A 189 -5.09 -12.11 3.76
C THR A 189 -5.63 -12.39 5.16
N LEU A 190 -5.40 -13.59 5.70
CA LEU A 190 -5.90 -13.92 7.04
C LEU A 190 -5.06 -13.23 8.13
N PRO A 191 -5.61 -12.98 9.33
CA PRO A 191 -4.85 -12.35 10.42
C PRO A 191 -3.50 -13.00 10.72
N GLY A 192 -3.45 -14.34 10.77
CA GLY A 192 -2.22 -15.08 11.03
C GLY A 192 -1.17 -14.95 9.91
N GLU A 193 -1.61 -14.81 8.66
CA GLU A 193 -0.72 -14.57 7.52
C GLU A 193 -0.12 -13.16 7.59
N LEU A 194 -0.93 -12.14 7.93
CA LEU A 194 -0.44 -10.78 8.11
C LEU A 194 0.56 -10.68 9.28
N GLU A 195 0.28 -11.37 10.40
CA GLU A 195 1.19 -11.49 11.53
C GLU A 195 2.53 -12.13 11.13
N ASP A 196 2.49 -13.26 10.43
CA ASP A 196 3.68 -13.96 9.94
C ASP A 196 4.51 -13.08 8.99
N TRP A 197 3.87 -12.34 8.08
CA TRP A 197 4.57 -11.37 7.24
C TRP A 197 5.28 -10.30 8.07
N PHE A 198 4.62 -9.69 9.05
CA PHE A 198 5.27 -8.70 9.91
C PHE A 198 6.48 -9.28 10.65
N GLN A 199 6.36 -10.50 11.19
CA GLN A 199 7.49 -11.20 11.83
C GLN A 199 8.64 -11.45 10.84
N LYS A 200 8.35 -11.99 9.66
CA LYS A 200 9.36 -12.29 8.61
C LYS A 200 10.06 -11.04 8.08
N VAL A 201 9.38 -9.88 8.04
CA VAL A 201 10.02 -8.61 7.65
C VAL A 201 10.80 -7.92 8.78
N GLY A 202 10.89 -8.57 9.95
CA GLY A 202 11.81 -8.18 11.03
C GLY A 202 11.17 -7.40 12.18
N TYR A 203 9.84 -7.39 12.30
CA TYR A 203 9.19 -6.81 13.48
C TYR A 203 9.46 -7.65 14.73
N ALA A 204 9.90 -7.01 15.80
CA ALA A 204 10.29 -7.67 17.05
C ALA A 204 9.08 -8.04 17.94
N GLU A 205 8.02 -7.24 17.88
CA GLU A 205 6.78 -7.48 18.62
C GLU A 205 5.60 -7.41 17.64
N VAL A 206 4.85 -8.50 17.53
CA VAL A 206 3.62 -8.57 16.75
C VAL A 206 2.51 -9.10 17.65
N VAL A 207 1.37 -8.42 17.65
CA VAL A 207 0.18 -8.75 18.44
C VAL A 207 -0.99 -8.89 17.48
N ASN A 208 -1.57 -10.08 17.43
CA ASN A 208 -2.72 -10.39 16.62
C ASN A 208 -3.95 -10.63 17.51
N ASP A 209 -4.96 -9.79 17.35
CA ASP A 209 -6.24 -9.92 18.04
C ASP A 209 -7.41 -9.63 17.07
N ALA A 210 -7.27 -10.15 15.85
CA ALA A 210 -8.30 -10.12 14.82
C ALA A 210 -9.01 -11.48 14.70
N ARG A 211 -10.30 -11.43 14.39
CA ARG A 211 -11.20 -12.59 14.20
C ARG A 211 -11.86 -12.48 12.83
N VAL A 212 -12.34 -13.58 12.28
CA VAL A 212 -12.84 -13.59 10.90
C VAL A 212 -14.37 -13.49 10.81
N ILE A 213 -15.09 -14.05 11.79
CA ILE A 213 -16.56 -14.24 11.76
C ILE A 213 -17.27 -13.51 12.92
N VAL A 214 -16.52 -13.01 13.89
CA VAL A 214 -17.09 -12.40 15.09
C VAL A 214 -16.50 -11.01 15.21
N ASP A 215 -17.38 -10.03 15.30
CA ASP A 215 -17.08 -8.65 15.65
C ASP A 215 -16.43 -8.58 17.03
N GLN A 216 -15.88 -7.41 17.36
CA GLN A 216 -15.12 -7.21 18.58
C GLN A 216 -15.78 -6.22 19.51
N GLU A 217 -15.39 -6.29 20.77
CA GLU A 217 -15.86 -5.36 21.79
C GLU A 217 -15.07 -4.05 21.78
N GLU A 218 -15.62 -3.01 22.41
CA GLU A 218 -14.98 -1.71 22.61
C GLU A 218 -13.56 -1.80 23.19
N GLU A 219 -13.31 -2.78 24.08
CA GLU A 219 -11.98 -2.99 24.66
C GLU A 219 -10.93 -3.33 23.60
N ASN A 220 -11.30 -4.06 22.54
CA ASN A 220 -10.38 -4.45 21.48
C ASN A 220 -9.89 -3.23 20.68
N ILE A 221 -10.79 -2.36 20.21
CA ILE A 221 -10.38 -1.13 19.49
C ILE A 221 -9.63 -0.14 20.41
N ARG A 222 -9.94 -0.12 21.71
CA ARG A 222 -9.18 0.66 22.69
C ARG A 222 -7.75 0.14 22.84
N ARG A 223 -7.55 -1.18 22.83
CA ARG A 223 -6.21 -1.80 22.83
C ARG A 223 -5.46 -1.53 21.53
N ALA A 224 -6.11 -1.63 20.37
CA ALA A 224 -5.52 -1.25 19.08
C ALA A 224 -5.01 0.20 19.12
N ASN A 225 -5.83 1.13 19.61
CA ASN A 225 -5.45 2.54 19.75
C ASN A 225 -4.29 2.75 20.74
N ALA A 226 -4.24 1.97 21.83
CA ALA A 226 -3.13 2.03 22.79
C ALA A 226 -1.81 1.54 22.16
N TYR A 227 -1.84 0.50 21.32
CA TYR A 227 -0.68 0.07 20.53
C TYR A 227 -0.24 1.16 19.55
N PHE A 228 -1.18 1.76 18.81
CA PHE A 228 -0.87 2.87 17.91
C PHE A 228 -0.15 4.01 18.64
N GLN A 229 -0.67 4.43 19.80
CA GLN A 229 -0.06 5.48 20.63
C GLN A 229 1.33 5.11 21.18
N ARG A 230 1.64 3.80 21.30
CA ARG A 230 2.97 3.28 21.70
C ARG A 230 3.94 3.14 20.53
N GLY A 231 3.56 3.63 19.34
CA GLY A 231 4.39 3.64 18.13
C GLY A 231 4.34 2.34 17.34
N PHE A 232 3.31 1.50 17.52
CA PHE A 232 3.10 0.33 16.68
C PHE A 232 2.46 0.74 15.35
N ARG A 233 2.80 0.03 14.28
CA ARG A 233 1.96 -0.07 13.10
C ARG A 233 0.70 -0.85 13.50
N VAL A 234 -0.48 -0.31 13.23
CA VAL A 234 -1.75 -0.98 13.54
C VAL A 234 -2.56 -1.16 12.26
N CYS A 235 -2.82 -2.41 11.91
CA CYS A 235 -3.69 -2.82 10.83
C CYS A 235 -5.03 -3.26 11.44
N LEU A 236 -6.12 -2.65 11.03
CA LEU A 236 -7.47 -2.99 11.50
C LEU A 236 -8.13 -3.93 10.49
N PHE A 237 -8.77 -4.97 11.00
CA PHE A 237 -9.58 -5.88 10.21
C PHE A 237 -11.03 -5.44 10.29
N ILE A 238 -11.63 -5.16 9.15
CA ILE A 238 -12.96 -4.53 9.05
C ILE A 238 -13.79 -5.19 7.96
N HIS A 239 -15.08 -4.91 8.00
CA HIS A 239 -15.91 -4.99 6.81
C HIS A 239 -15.96 -3.62 6.10
N SER A 240 -15.89 -3.62 4.77
CA SER A 240 -15.74 -2.42 3.93
C SER A 240 -16.94 -1.48 4.00
N ASN A 241 -18.10 -1.96 4.47
CA ASN A 241 -19.26 -1.12 4.83
C ASN A 241 -18.89 0.05 5.75
N MET A 242 -17.92 -0.12 6.66
CA MET A 242 -17.41 0.92 7.55
C MET A 242 -16.87 2.15 6.79
N LEU A 243 -16.45 1.98 5.54
CA LEU A 243 -15.73 3.00 4.78
C LEU A 243 -16.64 4.00 4.07
N SER A 244 -17.96 3.80 4.05
CA SER A 244 -18.91 4.72 3.41
C SER A 244 -20.04 5.10 4.33
N LYS A 245 -20.40 6.40 4.32
CA LYS A 245 -21.48 6.92 5.16
C LYS A 245 -22.83 6.23 4.92
N SER A 246 -23.08 5.75 3.70
CA SER A 246 -24.33 5.08 3.35
C SER A 246 -24.44 3.65 3.89
N THR A 247 -23.32 3.06 4.34
CA THR A 247 -23.22 1.65 4.73
C THR A 247 -22.59 1.45 6.11
N GLU A 248 -22.03 2.48 6.74
CA GLU A 248 -21.31 2.33 8.02
C GLU A 248 -22.18 1.84 9.18
N SER A 249 -23.51 1.95 9.07
CA SER A 249 -24.49 1.37 10.02
C SER A 249 -25.07 0.02 9.56
N SER A 250 -24.54 -0.55 8.47
CA SER A 250 -24.92 -1.87 7.95
C SER A 250 -23.86 -2.87 8.39
N GLY A 251 -24.06 -3.47 9.57
CA GLY A 251 -23.18 -4.52 10.08
C GLY A 251 -23.02 -5.70 9.13
N SER A 252 -21.90 -6.40 9.28
CA SER A 252 -21.65 -7.67 8.59
C SER A 252 -21.35 -8.76 9.62
N ALA A 253 -21.43 -10.02 9.20
CA ALA A 253 -20.99 -11.16 10.02
C ALA A 253 -19.55 -11.57 9.72
N THR A 254 -18.92 -11.02 8.68
CA THR A 254 -17.57 -11.37 8.25
C THR A 254 -16.77 -10.12 7.91
N ALA A 255 -15.46 -10.17 8.15
CA ALA A 255 -14.53 -9.15 7.64
C ALA A 255 -14.16 -9.44 6.18
N ASP A 256 -13.97 -8.37 5.41
CA ASP A 256 -13.61 -8.42 3.99
C ASP A 256 -12.45 -7.46 3.62
N HIS A 257 -11.88 -6.74 4.60
CA HIS A 257 -10.89 -5.72 4.29
C HIS A 257 -9.88 -5.41 5.40
N TRP A 258 -8.65 -5.09 5.01
CA TRP A 258 -7.60 -4.56 5.89
C TRP A 258 -7.38 -3.08 5.63
N VAL A 259 -7.23 -2.32 6.72
CA VAL A 259 -6.86 -0.89 6.67
C VAL A 259 -5.74 -0.62 7.66
N VAL A 260 -4.93 0.43 7.43
CA VAL A 260 -3.86 0.80 8.36
C VAL A 260 -4.29 2.03 9.14
N GLN A 261 -4.25 2.01 10.46
CA GLN A 261 -4.49 3.20 11.27
C GLN A 261 -3.36 4.22 11.04
N THR A 262 -3.71 5.46 10.68
CA THR A 262 -2.74 6.54 10.41
C THR A 262 -2.87 7.71 11.38
N GLN A 263 -3.92 7.74 12.20
CA GLN A 263 -4.07 8.64 13.34
C GLN A 263 -4.71 7.94 14.53
N ALA A 264 -4.41 8.44 15.74
CA ALA A 264 -5.01 7.92 16.96
C ALA A 264 -6.54 8.06 16.90
N ALA A 265 -7.25 7.02 17.34
CA ALA A 265 -8.69 7.05 17.47
C ALA A 265 -9.09 8.00 18.61
N SER A 266 -10.07 8.84 18.34
CA SER A 266 -10.76 9.68 19.29
C SER A 266 -12.10 9.05 19.66
N PHE A 267 -12.46 9.12 20.95
CA PHE A 267 -13.72 8.61 21.47
C PHE A 267 -14.50 9.77 22.07
N GLY A 268 -15.81 9.82 21.81
CA GLY A 268 -16.67 10.90 22.26
C GLY A 268 -18.04 10.43 22.71
N LEU A 269 -18.90 11.40 23.00
CA LEU A 269 -20.31 11.20 23.29
C LEU A 269 -21.14 12.12 22.40
N THR A 270 -22.30 11.64 21.97
CA THR A 270 -23.29 12.41 21.21
C THR A 270 -24.69 12.12 21.74
N PHE A 271 -25.66 12.96 21.42
CA PHE A 271 -27.08 12.72 21.71
C PHE A 271 -27.82 12.41 20.41
N LEU A 272 -28.29 11.18 20.24
CA LEU A 272 -28.95 10.69 19.03
C LEU A 272 -30.16 9.85 19.41
N GLY A 273 -31.32 10.11 18.79
CA GLY A 273 -32.53 9.33 19.03
C GLY A 273 -33.09 9.42 20.46
N GLY A 274 -32.75 10.47 21.22
CA GLY A 274 -33.17 10.62 22.61
C GLY A 274 -32.22 10.01 23.64
N GLU A 275 -31.09 9.45 23.21
CA GLU A 275 -30.13 8.75 24.08
C GLU A 275 -28.70 9.28 23.89
N THR A 276 -27.90 9.21 24.95
CA THR A 276 -26.46 9.46 24.87
C THR A 276 -25.76 8.24 24.29
N LYS A 277 -25.10 8.40 23.13
CA LYS A 277 -24.33 7.36 22.45
C LYS A 277 -22.83 7.65 22.47
N LYS A 278 -22.02 6.60 22.55
CA LYS A 278 -20.56 6.69 22.33
C LYS A 278 -20.26 6.86 20.85
N THR A 279 -19.18 7.56 20.54
CA THR A 279 -18.72 7.80 19.17
C THR A 279 -17.25 7.48 19.04
N ILE A 280 -16.83 7.15 17.82
CA ILE A 280 -15.43 6.94 17.46
C ILE A 280 -15.12 7.68 16.17
N ALA A 281 -13.92 8.25 16.09
CA ALA A 281 -13.36 8.75 14.85
C ALA A 281 -11.86 8.49 14.77
N LEU A 282 -11.36 8.14 13.60
CA LEU A 282 -9.95 7.89 13.32
C LEU A 282 -9.62 8.22 11.85
N ALA A 283 -8.33 8.21 11.51
CA ALA A 283 -7.89 8.22 10.11
C ALA A 283 -7.14 6.94 9.79
N ILE A 284 -7.36 6.45 8.59
CA ILE A 284 -6.79 5.21 8.08
C ILE A 284 -6.14 5.43 6.70
N TYR A 285 -5.30 4.47 6.32
CA TYR A 285 -4.89 4.24 4.95
C TYR A 285 -5.69 3.06 4.37
N THR A 286 -6.25 3.28 3.18
CA THR A 286 -6.93 2.27 2.36
C THR A 286 -7.02 2.73 0.91
N TRP A 287 -7.00 1.81 -0.05
CA TRP A 287 -7.26 2.10 -1.48
C TRP A 287 -6.53 3.33 -2.07
N GLY A 288 -5.25 3.52 -1.73
CA GLY A 288 -4.50 4.67 -2.26
C GLY A 288 -4.81 6.01 -1.58
N GLU A 289 -5.47 6.00 -0.41
CA GLU A 289 -5.79 7.19 0.37
C GLU A 289 -5.08 7.13 1.72
N GLY A 290 -4.07 7.97 1.97
CA GLY A 290 -3.25 7.90 3.20
C GLY A 290 -3.88 8.44 4.47
N ARG A 291 -4.94 9.24 4.33
CA ARG A 291 -5.65 9.88 5.44
C ARG A 291 -7.12 9.95 5.11
N ARG A 292 -7.76 8.78 5.04
CA ARG A 292 -9.21 8.66 4.93
C ARG A 292 -9.83 8.74 6.33
N PRO A 293 -10.67 9.74 6.62
CA PRO A 293 -11.37 9.81 7.89
C PRO A 293 -12.46 8.73 7.95
N VAL A 294 -12.61 8.12 9.12
CA VAL A 294 -13.72 7.23 9.47
C VAL A 294 -14.37 7.83 10.73
N PRO A 295 -15.64 8.27 10.68
CA PRO A 295 -16.51 8.30 9.50
C PRO A 295 -16.03 9.27 8.42
N GLN A 296 -16.48 9.06 7.18
CA GLN A 296 -16.21 9.99 6.07
C GLN A 296 -16.86 11.36 6.31
N ALA A 297 -18.03 11.38 6.95
CA ALA A 297 -18.76 12.59 7.32
C ALA A 297 -19.70 12.35 8.49
N GLY A 298 -20.00 13.40 9.25
CA GLY A 298 -20.92 13.34 10.38
C GLY A 298 -20.34 12.57 11.57
N VAL A 299 -21.19 11.76 12.21
CA VAL A 299 -20.86 11.00 13.41
C VAL A 299 -21.06 9.51 13.13
N LEU A 300 -20.11 8.69 13.58
CA LEU A 300 -20.19 7.24 13.66
C LEU A 300 -20.38 6.86 15.12
N THR A 301 -21.43 6.10 15.41
CA THR A 301 -21.59 5.56 16.76
C THR A 301 -20.59 4.44 16.97
N LEU A 302 -20.19 4.21 18.22
CA LEU A 302 -19.30 3.10 18.51
C LEU A 302 -19.96 1.76 18.15
N ASP A 303 -21.26 1.60 18.38
CA ASP A 303 -21.99 0.37 18.04
C ASP A 303 -21.92 0.08 16.53
N ASP A 304 -22.24 1.07 15.68
CA ASP A 304 -22.15 0.93 14.21
C ASP A 304 -20.72 0.59 13.74
N PHE A 305 -19.71 1.12 14.43
CA PHE A 305 -18.31 0.78 14.16
C PHE A 305 -18.01 -0.67 14.54
N LEU A 306 -18.45 -1.12 15.71
CA LEU A 306 -18.20 -2.47 16.20
C LEU A 306 -18.86 -3.53 15.32
N ASP A 307 -20.06 -3.26 14.81
CA ASP A 307 -20.79 -4.10 13.84
C ASP A 307 -20.00 -4.37 12.53
N ASN A 308 -18.93 -3.62 12.28
CA ASN A 308 -18.04 -3.77 11.11
C ASN A 308 -16.57 -3.95 11.50
N TYR A 309 -16.24 -4.14 12.78
CA TYR A 309 -14.87 -4.22 13.28
C TYR A 309 -14.55 -5.60 13.85
N TYR A 310 -13.47 -6.19 13.35
CA TYR A 310 -13.12 -7.59 13.61
C TYR A 310 -11.78 -7.75 14.34
N GLY A 311 -11.11 -6.65 14.66
CA GLY A 311 -9.92 -6.61 15.50
C GLY A 311 -8.72 -6.02 14.79
N PHE A 312 -7.52 -6.36 15.24
CA PHE A 312 -6.30 -5.74 14.72
C PHE A 312 -5.09 -6.68 14.72
N VAL A 313 -4.12 -6.33 13.88
CA VAL A 313 -2.73 -6.76 13.99
C VAL A 313 -1.89 -5.52 14.29
N ALA A 314 -1.12 -5.52 15.37
CA ALA A 314 -0.21 -4.46 15.73
C ALA A 314 1.23 -4.97 15.69
N ALA A 315 2.13 -4.21 15.08
CA ALA A 315 3.53 -4.59 14.94
C ALA A 315 4.47 -3.43 15.32
N LYS A 316 5.51 -3.71 16.11
CA LYS A 316 6.60 -2.77 16.41
C LYS A 316 7.97 -3.29 15.96
N PHE A 317 8.66 -2.46 15.18
CA PHE A 317 9.97 -2.74 14.62
C PHE A 317 11.07 -2.56 15.68
#